data_AF-A0A7G4RLM4-F1
#
_entry.id   AF-A0A7G4RLM4-F1
#
_cell.length_a   1.000
_cell.length_b   1.000
_cell.length_c   1.000
_cell.angle_alpha   90.00
_cell.angle_beta   90.00
_cell.angle_gamma   90.00
#
_symmetry.space_group_name_H-M   'P 1'
#
loop_
_entity.id
_entity.type
_entity.pdbx_description
1 polymer ?
#
loop_
_entity_poly.entity_id
_entity_poly.type
_entity_poly.pdbx_seq_one_letter_code
_entity_poly.pdbx_strand_id
1 'polypeptide(L)'
;MKWNSIKNFLIIIFPYLIVVILGSIFLLIAYYNKALNELWLGLAGTSYSIVLVLLVFESVKYYSDRYLNIEIHRYINMKIADHIQKILHALTRLTFLHYTKETSLKDLNHVVDWEFHLLSNTLKEKTFLGFDIFINWENYIPQLEKILDSNMNLKYLNNKELMWLLDIYKSLVTFSQTYNIFITNGFFEPINSKAEDLKVFSDTNNWYSLEYRNREIAWNYFNKKFDDNLFKLYKLNSEKSQEFCRIIFNMIKRFENSPIFKKEMVLDPRRIRNNPH
;
A
#
# COMPACT_ATOMS: atom_id res chain seq x y z
N MET A 1 -17.66 30.05 0.93
CA MET A 1 -17.67 28.79 0.16
C MET A 1 -19.05 28.32 -0.35
N LYS A 2 -20.20 28.82 0.15
CA LYS A 2 -21.54 28.37 -0.30
C LYS A 2 -22.01 28.93 -1.67
N TRP A 3 -21.47 30.06 -2.12
CA TRP A 3 -21.96 30.76 -3.33
C TRP A 3 -21.62 30.05 -4.65
N ASN A 4 -20.47 29.35 -4.73
CA ASN A 4 -20.10 28.56 -5.91
C ASN A 4 -20.97 27.29 -6.08
N SER A 5 -21.51 26.75 -4.98
CA SER A 5 -22.33 25.53 -5.03
C SER A 5 -23.71 25.80 -5.63
N ILE A 6 -24.33 26.95 -5.34
CA ILE A 6 -25.65 27.33 -5.86
C ILE A 6 -25.58 27.68 -7.36
N LYS A 7 -24.54 28.40 -7.80
CA LYS A 7 -24.33 28.71 -9.22
C LYS A 7 -24.11 27.45 -10.06
N ASN A 8 -23.29 26.52 -9.57
CA ASN A 8 -23.06 25.26 -10.27
C ASN A 8 -24.34 24.40 -10.32
N PHE A 9 -25.12 24.37 -9.24
CA PHE A 9 -26.40 23.65 -9.20
C PHE A 9 -27.42 24.23 -10.19
N LEU A 10 -27.54 25.56 -10.27
CA LEU A 10 -28.40 26.24 -11.24
C LEU A 10 -27.98 25.95 -12.68
N ILE A 11 -26.70 26.00 -13.00
CA ILE A 11 -26.18 25.71 -14.35
C ILE A 11 -26.48 24.27 -14.77
N ILE A 12 -26.42 23.32 -13.83
CA ILE A 12 -26.68 21.90 -14.10
C ILE A 12 -28.17 21.64 -14.33
N ILE A 13 -29.08 22.27 -13.57
CA ILE A 13 -30.52 21.99 -13.62
C ILE A 13 -31.26 22.80 -14.69
N PHE A 14 -30.77 23.99 -15.02
CA PHE A 14 -31.43 24.90 -15.96
C PHE A 14 -31.77 24.29 -17.34
N PRO A 15 -30.89 23.49 -17.98
CA PRO A 15 -31.21 22.83 -19.26
C PRO A 15 -32.39 21.86 -19.14
N TYR A 16 -32.46 21.09 -18.05
CA TYR A 16 -33.58 20.18 -17.79
C TYR A 16 -34.90 20.95 -17.61
N LEU A 17 -34.84 22.05 -16.86
CA LEU A 17 -35.99 22.90 -16.58
C LEU A 17 -36.54 23.54 -17.87
N ILE A 18 -35.67 24.01 -18.76
CA ILE A 18 -36.06 24.55 -20.07
C ILE A 18 -36.80 23.50 -20.90
N VAL A 19 -36.27 22.28 -20.99
CA VAL A 19 -36.86 21.21 -21.80
C VAL A 19 -38.21 20.75 -21.23
N VAL A 20 -38.35 20.68 -19.90
CA VAL A 20 -39.63 20.38 -19.24
C VAL A 20 -40.66 21.49 -19.47
N ILE A 21 -40.25 22.77 -19.39
CA ILE A 21 -41.12 23.91 -19.67
C ILE A 21 -41.59 23.87 -21.14
N LEU A 22 -40.69 23.63 -22.10
CA LEU A 22 -41.04 23.51 -23.51
C LEU A 22 -42.01 22.36 -23.77
N GLY A 23 -41.78 21.19 -23.17
CA GLY A 23 -42.71 20.06 -23.26
C GLY A 23 -44.11 20.40 -22.71
N SER A 24 -44.15 21.14 -21.61
CA SER A 24 -45.41 21.59 -20.99
C SER A 24 -46.14 22.63 -21.85
N ILE A 25 -45.40 23.54 -22.50
CA ILE A 25 -45.94 24.51 -23.46
C ILE A 25 -46.51 23.79 -24.68
N PHE A 26 -45.80 22.79 -25.23
CA PHE A 26 -46.29 22.00 -26.35
C PHE A 26 -47.56 21.21 -26.00
N LEU A 27 -47.66 20.66 -24.80
CA LEU A 27 -48.89 20.02 -24.30
C LEU A 27 -50.08 20.99 -24.23
N LEU A 28 -49.86 22.20 -23.73
CA LEU A 28 -50.90 23.24 -23.68
C LEU A 28 -51.35 23.64 -25.10
N ILE A 29 -50.41 23.81 -26.04
CA ILE A 29 -50.73 24.14 -27.43
C ILE A 29 -51.51 23.00 -28.09
N ALA A 30 -51.14 21.74 -27.83
CA ALA A 30 -51.83 20.56 -28.34
C ALA A 30 -53.30 20.52 -27.89
N TYR A 31 -53.57 20.90 -26.64
CA TYR A 31 -54.93 20.96 -26.07
C TYR A 31 -55.83 21.99 -26.78
N TYR A 32 -55.28 23.17 -27.11
CA TYR A 32 -56.05 24.24 -27.77
C TYR A 32 -56.12 24.10 -29.30
N ASN A 33 -55.13 23.45 -29.94
CA ASN A 33 -55.05 23.33 -31.40
C ASN A 33 -55.30 21.90 -31.89
N LYS A 34 -56.58 21.52 -32.02
CA LYS A 34 -57.00 20.17 -32.44
C LYS A 34 -56.52 19.76 -33.84
N ALA A 35 -56.30 20.70 -34.75
CA ALA A 35 -55.90 20.39 -36.13
C ALA A 35 -54.47 19.85 -36.24
N LEU A 36 -53.60 20.19 -35.28
CA LEU A 36 -52.18 19.80 -35.25
C LEU A 36 -51.82 19.06 -33.95
N ASN A 37 -52.80 18.52 -33.26
CA ASN A 37 -52.64 17.93 -31.92
C ASN A 37 -51.53 16.87 -31.86
N GLU A 38 -51.49 15.96 -32.85
CA GLU A 38 -50.49 14.89 -32.91
C GLU A 38 -49.05 15.41 -33.03
N LEU A 39 -48.82 16.47 -33.79
CA LEU A 39 -47.50 17.11 -33.93
C LEU A 39 -47.01 17.65 -32.58
N TRP A 40 -47.87 18.40 -31.89
CA TRP A 40 -47.53 19.04 -30.61
C TRP A 40 -47.36 18.02 -29.49
N LEU A 41 -48.16 16.94 -29.47
CA LEU A 41 -47.97 15.80 -28.58
C LEU A 41 -46.64 15.09 -28.86
N GLY A 42 -46.25 14.92 -30.13
CA GLY A 42 -44.95 14.38 -30.51
C GLY A 42 -43.77 15.25 -30.06
N LEU A 43 -43.88 16.58 -30.17
CA LEU A 43 -42.88 17.54 -29.67
C LEU A 43 -42.80 17.58 -28.13
N ALA A 44 -43.94 17.46 -27.45
CA ALA A 44 -43.96 17.29 -25.99
C ALA A 44 -43.30 15.97 -25.56
N GLY A 45 -43.68 14.86 -26.19
CA GLY A 45 -43.11 13.54 -25.90
C GLY A 45 -41.60 13.47 -26.13
N THR A 46 -41.10 14.06 -27.22
CA THR A 46 -39.66 14.16 -27.49
C THR A 46 -38.94 15.03 -26.46
N SER A 47 -39.53 16.15 -26.02
CA SER A 47 -38.98 16.99 -24.94
C SER A 47 -38.81 16.21 -23.64
N TYR A 48 -39.84 15.50 -23.18
CA TYR A 48 -39.74 14.66 -21.98
C TYR A 48 -38.77 13.48 -22.17
N SER A 49 -38.71 12.90 -23.36
CA SER A 49 -37.78 11.81 -23.67
C SER A 49 -36.32 12.26 -23.58
N ILE A 50 -35.99 13.48 -24.02
CA ILE A 50 -34.64 14.06 -23.89
C ILE A 50 -34.23 14.13 -22.41
N VAL A 51 -35.13 14.61 -21.53
CA VAL A 51 -34.87 14.68 -20.09
C VAL A 51 -34.61 13.29 -19.51
N LEU A 52 -35.43 12.30 -19.87
CA LEU A 52 -35.30 10.94 -19.37
C LEU A 52 -33.99 10.28 -19.84
N VAL A 53 -33.62 10.45 -21.12
CA VAL A 53 -32.36 9.94 -21.67
C VAL A 53 -31.16 10.58 -20.97
N LEU A 54 -31.19 11.88 -20.72
CA LEU A 54 -30.11 12.59 -20.02
C LEU A 54 -29.97 12.11 -18.57
N LEU A 55 -31.08 11.95 -17.84
CA LEU A 55 -31.06 11.42 -16.47
C LEU A 55 -30.49 10.00 -16.40
N VAL A 56 -30.87 9.14 -17.35
CA VAL A 56 -30.32 7.78 -17.45
C VAL A 56 -28.82 7.84 -17.74
N PHE A 57 -28.39 8.69 -18.68
CA PHE A 57 -26.97 8.84 -19.02
C PHE A 57 -26.13 9.35 -17.84
N GLU A 58 -26.59 10.40 -17.14
CA GLU A 58 -25.91 10.91 -15.95
C GLU A 58 -25.86 9.89 -14.82
N SER A 59 -26.94 9.12 -14.62
CA SER A 59 -26.97 8.05 -13.63
C SER A 59 -25.95 6.96 -13.96
N VAL A 60 -25.93 6.49 -15.21
CA VAL A 60 -24.96 5.48 -15.67
C VAL A 60 -23.53 6.01 -15.52
N LYS A 61 -23.27 7.26 -15.91
CA LYS A 61 -21.97 7.90 -15.75
C LYS A 61 -21.57 7.98 -14.27
N TYR A 62 -22.47 8.41 -13.40
CA TYR A 62 -22.22 8.48 -11.96
C TYR A 62 -21.89 7.10 -11.35
N TYR A 63 -22.65 6.06 -11.72
CA TYR A 63 -22.38 4.69 -11.28
C TYR A 63 -21.03 4.17 -11.79
N SER A 64 -20.73 4.42 -13.06
CA SER A 64 -19.46 4.05 -13.69
C SER A 64 -18.28 4.75 -13.00
N ASP A 65 -18.37 6.07 -12.80
CA ASP A 65 -17.32 6.86 -12.13
C ASP A 65 -17.13 6.42 -10.67
N ARG A 66 -18.22 6.09 -9.96
CA ARG A 66 -18.15 5.55 -8.60
C ARG A 66 -17.42 4.21 -8.56
N TYR A 67 -17.74 3.29 -9.48
CA TYR A 67 -17.06 1.99 -9.56
C TYR A 67 -15.58 2.15 -9.91
N LEU A 68 -15.27 2.99 -10.90
CA LEU A 68 -13.89 3.30 -11.30
C LEU A 68 -13.09 3.88 -10.14
N ASN A 69 -13.66 4.81 -9.36
CA ASN A 69 -12.99 5.39 -8.19
C ASN A 69 -12.70 4.34 -7.10
N ILE A 70 -13.60 3.38 -6.89
CA ILE A 70 -13.38 2.25 -5.96
C ILE A 70 -12.21 1.38 -6.45
N GLU A 71 -12.19 1.06 -7.74
CA GLU A 71 -11.14 0.20 -8.30
C GLU A 71 -9.78 0.89 -8.30
N ILE A 72 -9.72 2.20 -8.60
CA ILE A 72 -8.49 3.00 -8.49
C ILE A 72 -8.00 3.01 -7.04
N HIS A 73 -8.89 3.25 -6.08
CA HIS A 73 -8.52 3.22 -4.65
C HIS A 73 -7.99 1.85 -4.23
N ARG A 74 -8.64 0.76 -4.66
CA ARG A 74 -8.19 -0.60 -4.41
C ARG A 74 -6.82 -0.89 -5.01
N TYR A 75 -6.59 -0.46 -6.25
CA TYR A 75 -5.29 -0.59 -6.91
C TYR A 75 -4.17 0.15 -6.16
N ILE A 76 -4.43 1.36 -5.68
CA ILE A 76 -3.48 2.13 -4.87
C ILE A 76 -3.18 1.40 -3.56
N ASN A 77 -4.22 0.92 -2.86
CA ASN A 77 -4.05 0.15 -1.63
C ASN A 77 -3.25 -1.14 -1.86
N MET A 78 -3.47 -1.84 -2.99
CA MET A 78 -2.71 -3.02 -3.35
C MET A 78 -1.22 -2.70 -3.54
N LYS A 79 -0.89 -1.58 -4.21
CA LYS A 79 0.51 -1.13 -4.36
C LYS A 79 1.16 -0.79 -3.03
N ILE A 80 0.45 -0.08 -2.16
CA ILE A 80 0.93 0.25 -0.81
C ILE A 80 1.14 -1.04 -0.02
N ALA A 81 0.16 -1.94 -0.03
CA ALA A 81 0.23 -3.22 0.67
C ALA A 81 1.44 -4.04 0.22
N ASP A 82 1.70 -4.18 -1.08
CA ASP A 82 2.88 -4.88 -1.62
C ASP A 82 4.19 -4.30 -1.06
N HIS A 83 4.32 -2.98 -1.02
CA HIS A 83 5.51 -2.33 -0.47
C HIS A 83 5.69 -2.49 1.02
N ILE A 84 4.59 -2.34 1.74
CA ILE A 84 4.61 -2.46 3.19
C ILE A 84 4.88 -3.91 3.58
N GLN A 85 4.37 -4.87 2.80
CA GLN A 85 4.69 -6.29 2.93
C GLN A 85 6.20 -6.53 2.86
N LYS A 86 6.90 -5.76 2.01
CA LYS A 86 8.35 -5.81 1.85
C LYS A 86 9.14 -5.38 3.04
N ILE A 87 8.79 -4.24 3.60
CA ILE A 87 9.40 -3.74 4.81
C ILE A 87 9.13 -4.69 5.98
N LEU A 88 7.89 -5.18 6.09
CA LEU A 88 7.49 -6.05 7.18
C LEU A 88 8.09 -7.44 7.14
N HIS A 89 8.20 -8.04 5.96
CA HIS A 89 8.87 -9.32 5.80
C HIS A 89 10.32 -9.23 6.31
N ALA A 90 11.05 -8.19 5.89
CA ALA A 90 12.40 -7.91 6.34
C ALA A 90 12.49 -7.70 7.88
N LEU A 91 11.59 -6.92 8.46
CA LEU A 91 11.53 -6.71 9.92
C LEU A 91 11.19 -8.00 10.70
N THR A 92 10.32 -8.84 10.15
CA THR A 92 9.95 -10.12 10.77
C THR A 92 11.12 -11.08 10.73
N ARG A 93 11.86 -11.14 9.62
CA ARG A 93 13.09 -11.93 9.51
C ARG A 93 14.15 -11.50 10.52
N LEU A 94 14.25 -10.21 10.85
CA LEU A 94 15.12 -9.72 11.91
C LEU A 94 14.70 -10.20 13.30
N THR A 95 13.41 -10.42 13.55
CA THR A 95 12.88 -10.80 14.88
C THR A 95 12.70 -12.30 15.08
N PHE A 96 12.56 -13.08 14.01
CA PHE A 96 12.24 -14.51 14.10
C PHE A 96 13.45 -15.39 14.46
N LEU A 97 13.28 -16.38 15.35
CA LEU A 97 14.39 -17.21 15.87
C LEU A 97 15.12 -18.06 14.81
N HIS A 98 14.42 -18.49 13.76
CA HIS A 98 14.98 -19.42 12.78
C HIS A 98 15.18 -18.77 11.42
N TYR A 99 16.43 -18.66 10.99
CA TYR A 99 16.79 -18.11 9.67
C TYR A 99 16.44 -19.04 8.50
N THR A 100 16.04 -20.29 8.74
CA THR A 100 15.67 -21.27 7.69
C THR A 100 14.16 -21.45 7.50
N LYS A 101 13.32 -20.80 8.30
CA LYS A 101 11.86 -20.88 8.19
C LYS A 101 11.30 -19.72 7.37
N GLU A 102 10.26 -20.01 6.59
CA GLU A 102 9.43 -19.00 5.95
C GLU A 102 8.72 -18.17 7.04
N THR A 103 8.68 -16.85 6.87
CA THR A 103 7.97 -15.93 7.78
C THR A 103 6.60 -15.56 7.24
N SER A 104 5.58 -15.59 8.10
CA SER A 104 4.18 -15.29 7.78
C SER A 104 3.64 -14.07 8.53
N LEU A 105 2.46 -13.57 8.11
CA LEU A 105 1.79 -12.43 8.77
C LEU A 105 1.39 -12.73 10.22
N LYS A 106 1.12 -14.00 10.52
CA LYS A 106 0.79 -14.44 11.89
C LYS A 106 2.00 -14.27 12.82
N ASP A 107 3.19 -14.55 12.31
CA ASP A 107 4.44 -14.38 13.05
C ASP A 107 4.69 -12.91 13.39
N LEU A 108 4.25 -12.00 12.52
CA LEU A 108 4.36 -10.56 12.72
C LEU A 108 3.42 -10.05 13.81
N ASN A 109 2.17 -10.51 13.83
CA ASN A 109 1.23 -10.18 14.89
C ASN A 109 1.74 -10.68 16.25
N HIS A 110 2.35 -11.87 16.29
CA HIS A 110 2.99 -12.36 17.51
C HIS A 110 4.13 -11.44 18.00
N VAL A 111 4.90 -10.83 17.09
CA VAL A 111 5.97 -9.88 17.46
C VAL A 111 5.41 -8.53 17.90
N VAL A 112 4.29 -8.08 17.33
CA VAL A 112 3.56 -6.88 17.79
C VAL A 112 3.01 -7.07 19.21
N ASP A 113 2.56 -8.29 19.51
CA ASP A 113 2.05 -8.67 20.84
C ASP A 113 3.17 -8.94 21.87
N TRP A 114 4.44 -9.00 21.44
CA TRP A 114 5.55 -9.21 22.38
C TRP A 114 5.85 -7.96 23.19
N GLU A 115 5.95 -8.14 24.50
CA GLU A 115 6.57 -7.13 25.35
C GLU A 115 8.03 -6.93 24.97
N PHE A 116 8.49 -5.68 25.05
CA PHE A 116 9.87 -5.29 24.73
C PHE A 116 10.93 -6.20 25.36
N HIS A 117 10.72 -6.64 26.60
CA HIS A 117 11.63 -7.53 27.32
C HIS A 117 11.75 -8.93 26.68
N LEU A 118 10.65 -9.49 26.17
CA LEU A 118 10.64 -10.78 25.48
C LEU A 118 11.39 -10.69 24.14
N LEU A 119 11.14 -9.63 23.38
CA LEU A 119 11.86 -9.37 22.13
C LEU A 119 13.36 -9.21 22.39
N SER A 120 13.74 -8.50 23.44
CA SER A 120 15.15 -8.28 23.78
C SER A 120 15.88 -9.56 24.17
N ASN A 121 15.27 -10.43 24.98
CA ASN A 121 15.87 -11.72 25.32
C ASN A 121 15.99 -12.61 24.08
N THR A 122 14.96 -12.64 23.24
CA THR A 122 14.96 -13.41 21.97
C THR A 122 16.09 -12.96 21.04
N LEU A 123 16.25 -11.66 20.84
CA LEU A 123 17.28 -11.12 19.93
C LEU A 123 18.71 -11.32 20.44
N LYS A 124 18.94 -11.40 21.76
CA LYS A 124 20.26 -11.69 22.36
C LYS A 124 20.70 -13.13 22.12
N GLU A 125 19.76 -14.06 22.18
CA GLU A 125 20.04 -15.49 22.03
C GLU A 125 20.03 -15.94 20.57
N LYS A 126 19.37 -15.18 19.70
CA LYS A 126 19.27 -15.45 18.28
C LYS A 126 20.63 -15.41 17.59
N THR A 127 20.79 -16.36 16.66
CA THR A 127 21.81 -16.32 15.63
C THR A 127 21.21 -15.74 14.35
N PHE A 128 21.86 -14.71 13.81
CA PHE A 128 21.40 -13.99 12.63
C PHE A 128 22.20 -14.45 11.41
N LEU A 129 21.52 -14.56 10.27
CA LEU A 129 22.18 -14.72 8.98
C LEU A 129 22.58 -13.34 8.45
N GLY A 130 23.74 -13.21 7.81
CA GLY A 130 24.16 -11.96 7.17
C GLY A 130 23.13 -11.43 6.16
N PHE A 131 22.40 -12.32 5.48
CA PHE A 131 21.25 -11.99 4.64
C PHE A 131 20.15 -11.23 5.40
N ASP A 132 19.88 -11.56 6.66
CA ASP A 132 18.87 -10.83 7.43
C ASP A 132 19.41 -9.50 7.98
N ILE A 133 20.74 -9.35 8.06
CA ILE A 133 21.39 -8.18 8.68
C ILE A 133 21.75 -7.10 7.66
N PHE A 134 22.39 -7.44 6.54
CA PHE A 134 22.98 -6.45 5.62
C PHE A 134 21.97 -5.85 4.62
N ILE A 135 20.71 -5.76 5.04
CA ILE A 135 19.60 -5.23 4.25
C ILE A 135 19.86 -3.75 3.93
N ASN A 136 19.75 -3.39 2.66
CA ASN A 136 19.78 -2.01 2.21
C ASN A 136 18.40 -1.37 2.35
N TRP A 137 18.16 -0.76 3.52
CA TRP A 137 16.90 -0.12 3.84
C TRP A 137 16.58 1.11 2.98
N GLU A 138 17.60 1.77 2.45
CA GLU A 138 17.44 2.97 1.60
C GLU A 138 16.70 2.65 0.31
N ASN A 139 16.81 1.42 -0.20
CA ASN A 139 16.13 1.01 -1.43
C ASN A 139 14.60 0.89 -1.28
N TYR A 140 14.07 0.78 -0.06
CA TYR A 140 12.62 0.74 0.18
C TYR A 140 11.97 2.14 0.22
N ILE A 141 12.77 3.20 0.42
CA ILE A 141 12.28 4.58 0.61
C ILE A 141 11.73 5.19 -0.69
N PRO A 142 12.43 5.15 -1.85
CA PRO A 142 11.99 5.82 -3.08
C PRO A 142 10.62 5.34 -3.57
N GLN A 143 10.26 4.11 -3.25
CA GLN A 143 9.00 3.53 -3.69
C GLN A 143 7.82 4.05 -2.86
N LEU A 144 8.01 4.29 -1.55
CA LEU A 144 7.02 4.98 -0.72
C LEU A 144 6.90 6.46 -1.11
N GLU A 145 8.03 7.11 -1.42
CA GLU A 145 8.07 8.50 -1.90
C GLU A 145 7.27 8.66 -3.20
N LYS A 146 7.50 7.78 -4.19
CA LYS A 146 6.69 7.75 -5.43
C LYS A 146 5.18 7.61 -5.19
N ILE A 147 4.78 6.88 -4.15
CA ILE A 147 3.36 6.75 -3.81
C ILE A 147 2.82 8.07 -3.27
N LEU A 148 3.60 8.77 -2.44
CA LEU A 148 3.25 10.06 -1.83
C LEU A 148 3.28 11.23 -2.83
N ASP A 149 4.19 11.21 -3.81
CA ASP A 149 4.33 12.27 -4.81
C ASP A 149 3.29 12.19 -5.94
N SER A 150 2.60 11.06 -6.05
CA SER A 150 1.59 10.85 -7.09
C SER A 150 0.32 11.64 -6.76
N ASN A 151 0.07 12.71 -7.53
CA ASN A 151 -1.18 13.49 -7.49
C ASN A 151 -2.44 12.61 -7.61
N MET A 152 -2.37 11.52 -8.37
CA MET A 152 -3.45 10.55 -8.46
C MET A 152 -3.68 9.87 -7.10
N ASN A 153 -2.62 9.37 -6.46
CA ASN A 153 -2.74 8.67 -5.17
C ASN A 153 -3.27 9.61 -4.08
N LEU A 154 -2.77 10.84 -4.03
CA LEU A 154 -3.20 11.88 -3.08
C LEU A 154 -4.70 12.19 -3.18
N LYS A 155 -5.28 12.10 -4.38
CA LYS A 155 -6.70 12.37 -4.62
C LYS A 155 -7.61 11.25 -4.10
N TYR A 156 -7.12 10.01 -4.09
CA TYR A 156 -7.92 8.82 -3.81
C TYR A 156 -7.67 8.19 -2.44
N LEU A 157 -6.59 8.55 -1.75
CA LEU A 157 -6.35 8.16 -0.37
C LEU A 157 -7.08 9.08 0.61
N ASN A 158 -7.59 8.53 1.71
CA ASN A 158 -8.16 9.35 2.77
C ASN A 158 -7.06 9.93 3.68
N ASN A 159 -7.39 10.96 4.44
CA ASN A 159 -6.42 11.64 5.32
C ASN A 159 -5.77 10.69 6.34
N LYS A 160 -6.47 9.65 6.81
CA LYS A 160 -5.91 8.69 7.78
C LYS A 160 -4.86 7.79 7.14
N GLU A 161 -5.14 7.27 5.94
CA GLU A 161 -4.21 6.46 5.15
C GLU A 161 -2.96 7.26 4.78
N LEU A 162 -3.15 8.51 4.34
CA LEU A 162 -2.04 9.39 3.99
C LEU A 162 -1.16 9.75 5.18
N MET A 163 -1.77 10.11 6.32
CA MET A 163 -1.04 10.39 7.55
C MET A 163 -0.29 9.16 8.05
N TRP A 164 -0.90 7.98 7.97
CA TRP A 164 -0.25 6.73 8.33
C TRP A 164 0.94 6.42 7.40
N LEU A 165 0.76 6.57 6.08
CA LEU A 165 1.83 6.35 5.11
C LEU A 165 3.01 7.31 5.31
N LEU A 166 2.72 8.59 5.63
CA LEU A 166 3.74 9.57 5.99
C LEU A 166 4.48 9.21 7.29
N ASP A 167 3.79 8.68 8.30
CA ASP A 167 4.41 8.22 9.55
C ASP A 167 5.34 7.02 9.29
N ILE A 168 4.92 6.06 8.46
CA ILE A 168 5.76 4.95 8.02
C ILE A 168 6.98 5.45 7.24
N TYR A 169 6.79 6.36 6.27
CA TYR A 169 7.88 6.92 5.47
C TYR A 169 8.94 7.57 6.36
N LYS A 170 8.53 8.48 7.26
CA LYS A 170 9.46 9.17 8.18
C LYS A 170 10.17 8.17 9.10
N SER A 171 9.41 7.21 9.64
CA SER A 171 9.97 6.18 10.51
C SER A 171 10.99 5.31 9.79
N LEU A 172 10.73 4.94 8.52
CA LEU A 172 11.64 4.14 7.70
C LEU A 172 12.93 4.92 7.39
N VAL A 173 12.85 6.21 7.09
CA VAL A 173 14.03 7.07 6.87
C VAL A 173 14.91 7.08 8.12
N THR A 174 14.33 7.38 9.29
CA THR A 174 15.07 7.39 10.56
C THR A 174 15.61 6.02 10.91
N PHE A 175 14.82 4.96 10.68
CA PHE A 175 15.21 3.58 10.89
C PHE A 175 16.43 3.22 10.03
N SER A 176 16.39 3.51 8.72
CA SER A 176 17.48 3.23 7.78
C SER A 176 18.79 3.89 8.21
N GLN A 177 18.74 5.18 8.55
CA GLN A 177 19.92 5.91 9.02
C GLN A 177 20.50 5.30 10.30
N THR A 178 19.65 5.00 11.27
CA THR A 178 20.12 4.44 12.55
C THR A 178 20.63 3.00 12.39
N TYR A 179 19.97 2.21 11.54
CA TYR A 179 20.37 0.86 11.23
C TYR A 179 21.74 0.81 10.56
N ASN A 180 22.01 1.71 9.61
CA ASN A 180 23.33 1.81 8.98
C ASN A 180 24.44 2.10 10.01
N ILE A 181 24.18 2.97 10.99
CA ILE A 181 25.11 3.25 12.09
C ILE A 181 25.37 1.97 12.92
N PHE A 182 24.35 1.15 13.16
CA PHE A 182 24.52 -0.11 13.90
C PHE A 182 25.39 -1.11 13.15
N ILE A 183 25.22 -1.22 11.83
CA ILE A 183 26.06 -2.07 10.99
C ILE A 183 27.52 -1.60 11.03
N THR A 184 27.78 -0.29 10.94
CA THR A 184 29.15 0.25 10.97
C THR A 184 29.80 0.18 12.35
N ASN A 185 29.01 0.25 13.43
CA ASN A 185 29.50 0.28 14.80
C ASN A 185 29.65 -1.12 15.43
N GLY A 186 29.61 -2.19 14.62
CA GLY A 186 29.85 -3.56 15.09
C GLY A 186 28.81 -4.03 16.11
N PHE A 187 27.51 -3.77 15.86
CA PHE A 187 26.44 -4.34 16.67
C PHE A 187 26.33 -5.87 16.49
N PHE A 188 26.80 -6.38 15.35
CA PHE A 188 26.78 -7.78 14.99
C PHE A 188 28.20 -8.33 14.91
N GLU A 189 28.47 -9.37 15.68
CA GLU A 189 29.76 -10.05 15.73
C GLU A 189 29.68 -11.35 14.93
N PRO A 190 30.61 -11.59 13.99
CA PRO A 190 30.60 -12.81 13.19
C PRO A 190 30.88 -14.04 14.07
N ILE A 191 30.11 -15.09 13.85
CA ILE A 191 30.33 -16.41 14.42
C ILE A 191 31.15 -17.22 13.41
N ASN A 192 32.10 -18.04 13.87
CA ASN A 192 32.91 -18.93 13.03
C ASN A 192 32.10 -20.13 12.50
N SER A 193 30.97 -19.84 11.85
CA SER A 193 30.04 -20.81 11.28
C SER A 193 29.32 -20.16 10.10
N LYS A 194 29.14 -20.92 9.03
CA LYS A 194 28.31 -20.53 7.88
C LYS A 194 27.05 -21.38 7.88
N ALA A 195 25.96 -20.82 7.37
CA ALA A 195 24.75 -21.60 7.16
C ALA A 195 24.92 -22.50 5.92
N GLU A 196 24.72 -23.80 6.12
CA GLU A 196 24.75 -24.82 5.07
C GLU A 196 23.39 -24.90 4.34
N ASP A 197 23.39 -25.42 3.11
CA ASP A 197 22.19 -25.63 2.27
C ASP A 197 21.36 -24.38 1.91
N LEU A 198 21.97 -23.19 2.00
CA LEU A 198 21.37 -21.94 1.52
C LEU A 198 21.88 -21.56 0.14
N LYS A 199 20.97 -21.07 -0.70
CA LYS A 199 21.29 -20.48 -2.00
C LYS A 199 20.75 -19.06 -2.05
N VAL A 200 21.51 -18.16 -2.66
CA VAL A 200 21.07 -16.78 -2.89
C VAL A 200 21.07 -16.50 -4.38
N PHE A 201 19.99 -15.93 -4.88
CA PHE A 201 19.86 -15.48 -6.27
C PHE A 201 19.58 -13.99 -6.30
N SER A 202 20.34 -13.24 -7.09
CA SER A 202 20.17 -11.80 -7.28
C SER A 202 19.55 -11.49 -8.63
N ASP A 203 18.68 -10.49 -8.68
CA ASP A 203 18.25 -9.87 -9.94
C ASP A 203 19.15 -8.68 -10.34
N THR A 204 18.79 -7.99 -11.42
CA THR A 204 19.52 -6.80 -11.92
C THR A 204 19.35 -5.56 -11.03
N ASN A 205 18.38 -5.55 -10.13
CA ASN A 205 18.02 -4.41 -9.27
C ASN A 205 18.57 -4.56 -7.84
N ASN A 206 19.53 -5.46 -7.64
CA ASN A 206 20.06 -5.82 -6.32
C ASN A 206 18.95 -6.31 -5.36
N TRP A 207 17.91 -6.95 -5.91
CA TRP A 207 16.94 -7.72 -5.16
C TRP A 207 17.42 -9.16 -5.09
N TYR A 208 17.58 -9.66 -3.86
CA TYR A 208 18.09 -10.99 -3.63
C TYR A 208 16.99 -11.85 -3.03
N SER A 209 16.94 -13.10 -3.45
CA SER A 209 16.12 -14.15 -2.87
C SER A 209 17.01 -15.16 -2.18
N LEU A 210 16.58 -15.63 -1.00
CA LEU A 210 17.23 -16.65 -0.21
C LEU A 210 16.38 -17.92 -0.28
N GLU A 211 17.01 -19.01 -0.70
CA GLU A 211 16.40 -20.33 -0.75
C GLU A 211 17.04 -21.28 0.25
N TYR A 212 16.20 -22.08 0.91
CA TYR A 212 16.58 -23.21 1.74
C TYR A 212 15.85 -24.45 1.25
N ARG A 213 16.59 -25.53 0.94
CA ARG A 213 16.01 -26.80 0.42
C ARG A 213 15.04 -26.60 -0.75
N ASN A 214 15.44 -25.78 -1.72
CA ASN A 214 14.66 -25.41 -2.92
C ASN A 214 13.31 -24.73 -2.60
N ARG A 215 13.20 -24.05 -1.46
CA ARG A 215 12.08 -23.18 -1.12
C ARG A 215 12.58 -21.79 -0.84
N GLU A 216 11.96 -20.80 -1.47
CA GLU A 216 12.23 -19.38 -1.20
C GLU A 216 11.72 -19.02 0.20
N ILE A 217 12.63 -18.61 1.07
CA ILE A 217 12.35 -18.34 2.49
C ILE A 217 12.46 -16.86 2.84
N ALA A 218 13.20 -16.08 2.05
CA ALA A 218 13.32 -14.65 2.25
C ALA A 218 13.75 -13.91 0.98
N TRP A 219 13.59 -12.59 1.01
CA TRP A 219 14.03 -11.67 -0.03
C TRP A 219 14.33 -10.32 0.58
N ASN A 220 15.30 -9.60 0.02
CA ASN A 220 15.75 -8.31 0.51
C ASN A 220 16.56 -7.55 -0.55
N TYR A 221 16.63 -6.22 -0.42
CA TYR A 221 17.63 -5.42 -1.12
C TYR A 221 18.98 -5.49 -0.42
N PHE A 222 20.07 -5.60 -1.18
CA PHE A 222 21.44 -5.58 -0.62
C PHE A 222 22.36 -4.65 -1.39
N ASN A 223 23.44 -4.25 -0.73
CA ASN A 223 24.60 -3.68 -1.38
C ASN A 223 25.59 -4.80 -1.70
N LYS A 224 26.07 -4.87 -2.96
CA LYS A 224 27.06 -5.85 -3.42
C LYS A 224 28.32 -5.95 -2.54
N LYS A 225 28.64 -4.88 -1.81
CA LYS A 225 29.73 -4.85 -0.83
C LYS A 225 29.64 -5.96 0.23
N PHE A 226 28.45 -6.50 0.49
CA PHE A 226 28.22 -7.51 1.54
C PHE A 226 28.02 -8.94 1.02
N ASP A 227 28.18 -9.20 -0.29
CA ASP A 227 27.90 -10.52 -0.89
C ASP A 227 28.64 -11.67 -0.18
N ASP A 228 29.92 -11.48 0.12
CA ASP A 228 30.76 -12.48 0.82
C ASP A 228 30.33 -12.73 2.29
N ASN A 229 29.50 -11.85 2.83
CA ASN A 229 29.05 -11.87 4.22
C ASN A 229 27.61 -12.38 4.38
N LEU A 230 26.85 -12.56 3.29
CA LEU A 230 25.43 -12.93 3.35
C LEU A 230 25.20 -14.30 4.02
N PHE A 231 26.12 -15.24 3.85
CA PHE A 231 26.02 -16.61 4.39
C PHE A 231 26.66 -16.79 5.77
N LYS A 232 27.34 -15.75 6.28
CA LYS A 232 27.98 -15.80 7.59
C LYS A 232 26.92 -15.65 8.67
N LEU A 233 27.13 -16.34 9.79
CA LEU A 233 26.29 -16.21 10.97
C LEU A 233 26.85 -15.13 11.89
N TYR A 234 25.96 -14.45 12.59
CA TYR A 234 26.29 -13.34 13.47
C TYR A 234 25.51 -13.45 14.78
N LYS A 235 26.08 -12.88 15.84
CA LYS A 235 25.41 -12.68 17.12
C LYS A 235 25.31 -11.18 17.43
N LEU A 236 24.21 -10.79 18.04
CA LEU A 236 24.03 -9.43 18.53
C LEU A 236 24.91 -9.23 19.77
N ASN A 237 25.70 -8.15 19.80
CA ASN A 237 26.49 -7.78 20.96
C ASN A 237 25.55 -7.49 22.14
N SER A 238 25.78 -8.14 23.28
CA SER A 238 24.89 -8.09 24.44
C SER A 238 24.70 -6.70 25.01
N GLU A 239 25.74 -5.87 25.02
CA GLU A 239 25.71 -4.50 25.56
C GLU A 239 24.86 -3.58 24.68
N LYS A 240 24.89 -3.82 23.37
CA LYS A 240 24.19 -3.02 22.35
C LYS A 240 22.79 -3.53 22.00
N SER A 241 22.45 -4.73 22.48
CA SER A 241 21.23 -5.42 22.13
C SER A 241 19.96 -4.64 22.45
N GLN A 242 19.88 -3.98 23.62
CA GLN A 242 18.69 -3.23 24.02
C GLN A 242 18.38 -2.07 23.06
N GLU A 243 19.41 -1.38 22.58
CA GLU A 243 19.24 -0.28 21.64
C GLU A 243 18.72 -0.77 20.29
N PHE A 244 19.30 -1.85 19.77
CA PHE A 244 18.83 -2.51 18.55
C PHE A 244 17.37 -2.97 18.67
N CYS A 245 17.03 -3.64 19.78
CA CYS A 245 15.67 -4.10 20.05
C CYS A 245 14.67 -2.95 20.08
N ARG A 246 15.04 -1.81 20.68
CA ARG A 246 14.17 -0.63 20.80
C ARG A 246 13.80 -0.08 19.43
N ILE A 247 14.75 -0.03 18.51
CA ILE A 247 14.51 0.51 17.18
C ILE A 247 13.64 -0.41 16.34
N ILE A 248 13.91 -1.73 16.37
CA ILE A 248 13.08 -2.72 15.70
C ILE A 248 11.65 -2.71 16.25
N PHE A 249 11.51 -2.71 17.58
CA PHE A 249 10.22 -2.64 18.25
C PHE A 249 9.43 -1.38 17.88
N ASN A 250 10.08 -0.21 17.95
CA ASN A 250 9.45 1.05 17.60
C ASN A 250 9.00 1.08 16.14
N MET A 251 9.75 0.48 15.22
CA MET A 251 9.38 0.40 13.82
C MET A 251 8.18 -0.54 13.61
N ILE A 252 8.22 -1.74 14.18
CA ILE A 252 7.13 -2.73 14.07
C ILE A 252 5.81 -2.17 14.63
N LYS A 253 5.87 -1.47 15.76
CA LYS A 253 4.69 -0.86 16.40
C LYS A 253 3.97 0.17 15.52
N ARG A 254 4.66 0.79 14.54
CA ARG A 254 4.01 1.73 13.59
C ARG A 254 3.03 1.05 12.65
N PHE A 255 3.14 -0.26 12.47
CA PHE A 255 2.27 -1.03 11.59
C PHE A 255 1.01 -1.57 12.29
N GLU A 256 0.99 -1.60 13.64
CA GLU A 256 -0.11 -2.15 14.46
C GLU A 256 -1.48 -1.51 14.16
N ASN A 257 -1.49 -0.18 13.95
CA ASN A 257 -2.73 0.59 13.74
C ASN A 257 -3.04 0.88 12.27
N SER A 258 -2.49 0.11 11.34
CA SER A 258 -2.63 0.47 9.94
C SER A 258 -4.08 0.32 9.43
N PRO A 259 -4.63 1.34 8.76
CA PRO A 259 -5.94 1.26 8.13
C PRO A 259 -5.98 0.29 6.93
N ILE A 260 -4.82 -0.08 6.38
CA ILE A 260 -4.70 -0.90 5.16
C ILE A 260 -4.59 -2.40 5.48
N PHE A 261 -4.11 -2.75 6.67
CA PHE A 261 -3.78 -4.13 7.05
C PHE A 261 -4.98 -5.03 7.33
N LYS A 262 -6.11 -4.44 7.74
CA LYS A 262 -7.27 -5.22 8.20
C LYS A 262 -8.04 -5.91 7.07
N LYS A 263 -7.74 -5.63 5.79
CA LYS A 263 -8.60 -6.08 4.67
C LYS A 263 -7.93 -6.96 3.62
N GLU A 264 -6.63 -6.85 3.32
CA GLU A 264 -6.10 -7.40 2.05
C GLU A 264 -4.73 -8.10 2.14
N MET A 265 -4.11 -8.22 3.31
CA MET A 265 -2.71 -8.65 3.38
C MET A 265 -2.55 -10.17 3.52
N VAL A 266 -1.94 -10.80 2.51
CA VAL A 266 -1.43 -12.18 2.59
C VAL A 266 0.08 -12.11 2.43
N LEU A 267 0.83 -12.26 3.53
CA LEU A 267 2.28 -12.48 3.51
C LEU A 267 2.58 -13.87 2.93
N ASP A 268 2.50 -14.00 1.61
CA ASP A 268 2.93 -15.17 0.86
C ASP A 268 4.11 -14.76 -0.05
N PRO A 269 5.33 -15.26 0.18
CA PRO A 269 6.49 -15.02 -0.67
C PRO A 269 6.22 -15.32 -2.16
N ARG A 270 5.34 -16.29 -2.45
CA ARG A 270 5.02 -16.72 -3.82
C ARG A 270 4.10 -15.73 -4.55
N ARG A 271 3.35 -14.90 -3.83
CA ARG A 271 2.49 -13.88 -4.44
C ARG A 271 3.25 -12.65 -4.93
N ILE A 272 4.38 -12.32 -4.29
CA ILE A 272 5.16 -11.12 -4.62
C ILE A 272 5.97 -11.32 -5.91
N ARG A 273 6.46 -12.55 -6.16
CA ARG A 273 7.20 -12.88 -7.39
C ARG A 273 6.31 -13.02 -8.63
N ASN A 274 5.01 -13.28 -8.44
CA ASN A 274 4.04 -13.41 -9.52
C ASN A 274 3.50 -12.07 -10.07
N ASN A 275 4.14 -10.94 -9.73
CA ASN A 275 3.99 -9.70 -10.52
C ASN A 275 5.17 -9.58 -11.48
N PRO A 276 5.10 -10.19 -12.68
CA PRO A 276 5.95 -9.77 -13.78
C PRO A 276 5.52 -8.35 -14.15
N HIS A 277 6.44 -7.39 -14.02
CA HIS A 277 6.46 -6.29 -14.97
C HIS A 277 7.01 -6.81 -16.29
#